data_AF-A0A135I130-F1
#
_entry.id   AF-A0A135I130-F1
#
_cell.length_a   1.000
_cell.length_b   1.000
_cell.length_c   1.000
_cell.angle_alpha   90.00
_cell.angle_beta   90.00
_cell.angle_gamma   90.00
#
_symmetry.space_group_name_H-M   'P 1'
#
loop_
_entity.id
_entity.type
_entity.pdbx_description
1 polymer ?
#
loop_
_entity_poly.entity_id
_entity_poly.type
_entity_poly.pdbx_seq_one_letter_code
_entity_poly.pdbx_strand_id
1 'polypeptide(L)'
;MQLRETRILPASTPDQAPSVEFIGTRGERVTVRFAHDEDMGSSDRDRLISKATLILAELVNADTAGDLDKKGGGRSDERTEDPAELEEQLQEGLEDTFPGSDPVSVVSTGIPGKPRK
;
A
#
# COMPACT_ATOMS: atom_id res chain seq x y z
N MET A 1 15.51 -0.11 -20.33
CA MET A 1 14.15 -0.69 -20.42
C MET A 1 13.29 0.25 -21.26
N GLN A 2 12.50 -0.25 -22.21
CA GLN A 2 11.49 0.56 -22.90
C GLN A 2 10.11 0.15 -22.39
N LEU A 3 9.40 1.09 -21.78
CA LEU A 3 8.10 0.83 -21.16
C LEU A 3 7.03 0.58 -22.22
N ARG A 4 6.28 -0.51 -22.06
CA ARG A 4 5.12 -0.86 -22.89
C ARG A 4 3.81 -0.51 -22.20
N GLU A 5 3.73 -0.77 -20.89
CA GLU A 5 2.48 -0.66 -20.13
C GLU A 5 2.75 -0.36 -18.65
N THR A 6 1.88 0.45 -18.05
CA THR A 6 1.84 0.72 -16.60
C THR A 6 0.48 0.29 -16.05
N ARG A 7 0.48 -0.62 -15.08
CA ARG A 7 -0.73 -1.11 -14.42
C ARG A 7 -0.73 -0.76 -12.94
N ILE A 8 -1.90 -0.50 -12.40
CA ILE A 8 -2.10 -0.35 -10.96
C ILE A 8 -2.81 -1.58 -10.47
N LEU A 9 -2.27 -2.18 -9.41
CA LEU A 9 -2.88 -3.27 -8.68
C LEU A 9 -3.42 -2.68 -7.37
N PRO A 10 -4.74 -2.45 -7.27
CA PRO A 10 -5.33 -1.98 -6.04
C PRO A 10 -5.21 -3.05 -4.96
N ALA A 11 -5.27 -2.60 -3.71
CA ALA A 11 -5.45 -3.45 -2.54
C ALA A 11 -6.70 -4.32 -2.74
N SER A 12 -6.55 -5.60 -3.06
CA SER A 12 -7.69 -6.52 -3.17
C SER A 12 -8.15 -7.02 -1.79
N THR A 13 -7.27 -6.88 -0.80
CA THR A 13 -7.47 -7.22 0.61
C THR A 13 -7.09 -5.99 1.44
N PRO A 14 -7.73 -5.72 2.58
CA PRO A 14 -7.36 -4.59 3.45
C PRO A 14 -5.88 -4.57 3.86
N ASP A 15 -5.26 -5.74 4.05
CA ASP A 15 -3.83 -5.87 4.39
C ASP A 15 -2.88 -5.75 3.16
N GLN A 16 -3.43 -5.70 1.95
CA GLN A 16 -2.61 -5.63 0.74
C GLN A 16 -2.32 -4.18 0.38
N ALA A 17 -1.06 -3.76 0.45
CA ALA A 17 -0.69 -2.42 0.01
C ALA A 17 -0.81 -2.26 -1.53
N PRO A 18 -1.19 -1.07 -2.03
CA PRO A 18 -1.28 -0.82 -3.46
C PRO A 18 0.08 -0.94 -4.14
N SER A 19 0.09 -1.35 -5.40
CA SER A 19 1.32 -1.45 -6.19
C SER A 19 1.15 -0.97 -7.63
N VAL A 20 2.25 -0.48 -8.18
CA VAL A 20 2.36 -0.05 -9.58
C VAL A 20 3.32 -0.98 -10.31
N GLU A 21 2.85 -1.58 -11.39
CA GLU A 21 3.60 -2.50 -12.22
C GLU A 21 3.97 -1.84 -13.55
N PHE A 22 5.27 -1.77 -13.83
CA PHE A 22 5.85 -1.31 -15.09
C PHE A 22 6.27 -2.52 -15.91
N ILE A 23 5.72 -2.65 -17.11
CA ILE A 23 5.98 -3.76 -18.03
C ILE A 23 6.74 -3.22 -19.24
N GLY A 24 7.96 -3.71 -19.45
CA GLY A 24 8.78 -3.38 -20.61
C GLY A 24 8.43 -4.20 -21.85
N THR A 25 8.91 -3.75 -23.01
CA THR A 25 8.64 -4.36 -24.31
C THR A 25 9.25 -5.76 -24.46
N ARG A 26 10.30 -6.08 -23.71
CA ARG A 26 10.98 -7.38 -23.76
C ARG A 26 10.47 -8.37 -22.69
N GLY A 27 9.40 -8.01 -21.98
CA GLY A 27 8.83 -8.81 -20.90
C GLY A 27 9.45 -8.55 -19.53
N GLU A 28 10.39 -7.59 -19.42
CA GLU A 28 10.87 -7.15 -18.11
C GLU A 28 9.74 -6.49 -17.30
N ARG A 29 9.70 -6.73 -15.99
CA ARG A 29 8.65 -6.25 -15.11
C ARG A 29 9.25 -5.70 -13.83
N VAL A 30 8.84 -4.50 -13.44
CA VAL A 30 9.22 -3.86 -12.18
C VAL A 30 7.96 -3.51 -11.42
N THR A 31 7.88 -3.95 -10.16
CA THR A 31 6.74 -3.67 -9.28
C THR A 31 7.21 -2.77 -8.16
N VAL A 32 6.60 -1.60 -8.05
CA VAL A 32 6.77 -0.69 -6.92
C VAL A 32 5.62 -0.93 -5.97
N ARG A 33 5.92 -1.44 -4.77
CA ARG A 33 4.94 -1.68 -3.72
C ARG A 33 5.07 -0.59 -2.67
N PHE A 34 3.96 0.08 -2.38
CA PHE A 34 3.90 1.07 -1.32
C PHE A 34 3.64 0.37 0.02
N ALA A 35 3.93 1.03 1.14
CA ALA A 35 3.41 0.58 2.43
C ALA A 35 1.90 0.79 2.45
N HIS A 36 1.18 -0.03 3.22
CA HIS A 36 -0.21 0.24 3.53
C HIS A 36 -0.21 1.41 4.50
N ASP A 37 -0.63 2.56 4.02
CA ASP A 37 -0.72 3.81 4.77
C ASP A 37 -2.12 4.34 4.50
N GLU A 38 -2.86 4.69 5.56
CA GLU A 38 -4.30 4.94 5.53
C GLU A 38 -4.71 6.12 4.62
N ASP A 39 -3.72 6.91 4.16
CA ASP A 39 -3.86 8.03 3.22
C ASP A 39 -3.91 7.66 1.73
N MET A 40 -3.83 6.37 1.36
CA MET A 40 -3.91 5.92 -0.04
C MET A 40 -5.35 5.52 -0.43
N GLY A 41 -6.21 6.52 -0.58
CA GLY A 41 -7.56 6.36 -1.09
C GLY A 41 -7.59 5.74 -2.50
N SER A 42 -8.71 5.10 -2.85
CA SER A 42 -8.92 4.47 -4.17
C SER A 42 -8.86 5.42 -5.37
N SER A 43 -8.72 6.74 -5.15
CA SER A 43 -8.63 7.79 -6.18
C SER A 43 -7.19 8.22 -6.51
N ASP A 44 -6.18 7.66 -5.84
CA ASP A 44 -4.78 8.09 -5.88
C ASP A 44 -3.96 7.50 -7.05
N ARG A 45 -4.60 7.20 -8.19
CA ARG A 45 -3.92 6.61 -9.36
C ARG A 45 -2.73 7.47 -9.84
N ASP A 46 -2.97 8.75 -10.05
CA ASP A 46 -1.96 9.67 -10.59
C ASP A 46 -0.82 9.90 -9.58
N ARG A 47 -1.16 9.97 -8.29
CA ARG A 47 -0.22 10.10 -7.18
C ARG A 47 0.68 8.86 -7.06
N LEU A 48 0.12 7.67 -7.12
CA LEU A 48 0.87 6.40 -7.06
C LEU A 48 1.82 6.27 -8.25
N ILE A 49 1.37 6.61 -9.46
CA ILE A 49 2.20 6.58 -10.66
C ILE A 49 3.34 7.61 -10.53
N SER A 50 3.03 8.83 -10.09
CA SER A 50 4.03 9.89 -9.89
C SER A 50 5.09 9.46 -8.87
N LYS A 51 4.67 8.94 -7.70
CA LYS A 51 5.59 8.47 -6.66
C LYS A 51 6.44 7.29 -7.13
N ALA A 52 5.82 6.33 -7.82
CA ALA A 52 6.54 5.19 -8.39
C ALA A 52 7.58 5.62 -9.42
N THR A 53 7.25 6.61 -10.25
CA THR A 53 8.15 7.15 -11.27
C THR A 53 9.35 7.86 -10.62
N LEU A 54 9.13 8.62 -9.55
CA LEU A 54 10.21 9.27 -8.80
C LEU A 54 11.18 8.25 -8.19
N ILE A 55 10.66 7.21 -7.53
CA ILE A 55 11.47 6.14 -6.94
C ILE A 55 12.34 5.46 -8.01
N LEU A 56 11.76 5.18 -9.19
CA LEU A 56 12.52 4.58 -10.29
C LEU A 56 13.57 5.52 -10.88
N ALA A 57 13.25 6.81 -11.02
CA ALA A 57 14.21 7.80 -11.50
C ALA A 57 15.39 7.95 -10.51
N GLU A 58 15.10 7.95 -9.21
CA GLU A 58 16.12 7.96 -8.16
C GLU A 58 17.01 6.71 -8.24
N LEU A 59 16.42 5.52 -8.36
CA LEU A 59 17.17 4.27 -8.47
C LEU A 59 18.07 4.23 -9.71
N VAL A 60 17.62 4.79 -10.83
CA VAL A 60 18.43 4.88 -12.07
C VAL A 60 19.65 5.79 -11.87
N ASN A 61 19.51 6.83 -11.06
CA ASN A 61 20.60 7.75 -10.73
C ASN A 61 21.49 7.23 -9.58
N ALA A 62 21.02 6.26 -8.80
CA ALA A 62 21.80 5.63 -7.76
C ALA A 62 22.87 4.72 -8.38
N ASP A 63 24.14 4.95 -8.00
CA ASP A 63 25.27 4.07 -8.33
C ASP A 63 25.15 2.73 -7.58
N THR A 64 24.23 1.88 -8.02
CA THR A 64 23.93 0.57 -7.42
C THR A 64 25.00 -0.49 -7.69
N ALA A 65 25.96 -0.21 -8.58
CA ALA A 65 27.03 -1.13 -8.93
C ALA A 65 28.11 -1.28 -7.84
N GLY A 66 28.18 -0.35 -6.88
CA GLY A 66 29.21 -0.35 -5.82
C GLY A 66 28.81 -1.03 -4.50
N ASP A 67 27.52 -1.28 -4.27
CA ASP A 67 26.98 -1.63 -2.95
C ASP A 67 26.46 -3.08 -2.85
N LEU A 68 26.42 -3.85 -3.94
CA LEU A 68 25.92 -5.23 -3.91
C LEU A 68 26.97 -6.26 -3.45
N ASP A 69 28.27 -5.89 -3.44
CA ASP A 69 29.37 -6.73 -2.94
C ASP A 69 29.60 -6.60 -1.41
N LYS A 70 28.87 -5.70 -0.75
CA LYS A 70 28.95 -5.50 0.70
C LYS A 70 27.54 -5.48 1.26
N LYS A 71 27.24 -6.41 2.17
CA LYS A 71 26.11 -6.36 3.11
C LYS A 71 24.83 -7.08 2.63
N GLY A 72 24.81 -8.40 2.84
CA GLY A 72 23.61 -9.10 3.30
C GLY A 72 23.22 -8.62 4.71
N GLY A 73 22.79 -7.37 4.85
CA GLY A 73 22.30 -6.79 6.09
C GLY A 73 20.97 -6.13 5.82
N GLY A 74 19.92 -6.69 6.42
CA GLY A 74 18.55 -6.25 6.22
C GLY A 74 18.34 -4.77 6.54
N ARG A 75 17.46 -4.17 5.74
CA ARG A 75 16.48 -3.15 6.08
C ARG A 75 16.63 -2.58 7.49
N SER A 76 17.28 -1.43 7.57
CA SER A 76 17.20 -0.53 8.72
C SER A 76 16.99 0.85 8.14
N ASP A 77 15.83 1.03 7.51
CA ASP A 77 15.33 2.34 7.15
C ASP A 77 14.17 2.61 8.13
N GLU A 78 14.45 3.50 9.08
CA GLU A 78 13.48 4.17 9.96
C GLU A 78 12.74 3.32 11.01
N ARG A 79 13.46 2.50 11.79
CA ARG A 79 13.03 2.25 13.17
C ARG A 79 13.67 3.30 14.05
N THR A 80 12.87 4.14 14.70
CA THR A 80 13.35 4.87 15.87
C THR A 80 13.98 3.86 16.83
N GLU A 81 15.27 4.02 17.09
CA GLU A 81 16.05 3.07 17.91
C GLU A 81 15.68 3.19 19.40
N ASP A 82 14.99 4.27 19.76
CA ASP A 82 14.52 4.56 21.10
C ASP A 82 13.25 3.77 21.45
N PRO A 83 13.32 2.84 22.43
CA PRO A 83 12.17 2.03 22.82
C PRO A 83 11.03 2.86 23.41
N ALA A 84 11.32 4.05 23.95
CA ALA A 84 10.31 4.96 24.51
C ALA A 84 9.40 5.54 23.42
N GLU A 85 9.97 5.99 22.31
CA GLU A 85 9.19 6.52 21.17
C GLU A 85 8.37 5.40 20.51
N LEU A 86 8.88 4.16 20.51
CA LEU A 86 8.14 2.99 20.05
C LEU A 86 6.91 2.70 20.93
N GLU A 87 7.05 2.82 22.25
CA GLU A 87 5.91 2.66 23.19
C GLU A 87 4.86 3.76 23.01
N GLU A 88 5.27 5.00 22.74
CA GLU A 88 4.35 6.10 22.46
C GLU A 88 3.56 5.91 21.16
N GLN A 89 4.22 5.50 20.08
CA GLN A 89 3.55 5.20 18.79
C GLN A 89 2.60 4.00 18.88
N LEU A 90 2.98 2.97 19.64
CA LEU A 90 2.13 1.81 19.89
C LEU A 90 0.88 2.21 20.69
N GLN A 91 1.02 3.16 21.62
CA GLN A 91 -0.10 3.65 22.40
C GLN A 91 -1.02 4.54 21.57
N GLU A 92 -0.49 5.46 20.77
CA GLU A 92 -1.29 6.33 19.89
C GLU A 92 -2.17 5.52 18.92
N GLY A 93 -1.61 4.46 18.30
CA GLY A 93 -2.37 3.56 17.43
C GLY A 93 -3.36 2.63 18.16
N LEU A 94 -3.19 2.38 19.46
CA LEU A 94 -4.15 1.65 20.29
C LEU A 94 -5.26 2.57 20.81
N GLU A 95 -4.94 3.87 21.00
CA GLU A 95 -5.84 4.95 21.38
C GLU A 95 -6.72 5.44 20.22
N ASP A 96 -6.31 5.25 18.96
CA ASP A 96 -7.22 5.17 17.79
C ASP A 96 -8.01 3.84 17.83
N THR A 97 -8.59 3.61 19.01
CA THR A 97 -9.42 2.49 19.38
C THR A 97 -10.51 2.38 18.34
N PHE A 98 -10.40 1.32 17.55
CA PHE A 98 -11.48 0.44 17.12
C PHE A 98 -12.87 1.02 17.37
N PRO A 99 -13.71 1.19 16.35
CA PRO A 99 -14.94 1.98 16.35
C PRO A 99 -16.05 1.50 17.30
N GLY A 100 -15.77 0.65 18.31
CA GLY A 100 -16.65 0.41 19.44
C GLY A 100 -18.06 -0.06 19.06
N SER A 101 -18.27 -0.50 17.82
CA SER A 101 -19.49 -1.05 17.23
C SER A 101 -19.13 -1.44 15.79
N ASP A 102 -19.13 -2.73 15.48
CA ASP A 102 -19.34 -3.17 14.09
C ASP A 102 -20.41 -2.27 13.43
N PRO A 103 -20.24 -1.83 12.17
CA PRO A 103 -21.26 -1.03 11.51
C PRO A 103 -22.61 -1.73 11.68
N VAL A 104 -23.60 -0.99 12.19
CA VAL A 104 -24.91 -1.55 12.54
C VAL A 104 -25.44 -2.32 11.33
N SER A 105 -25.50 -3.65 11.44
CA SER A 105 -26.00 -4.50 10.38
C SER A 105 -27.48 -4.19 10.16
N VAL A 106 -27.80 -3.56 9.03
CA VAL A 106 -29.19 -3.33 8.59
C VAL A 106 -29.84 -4.67 8.25
N VAL A 107 -30.65 -5.20 9.16
CA VAL A 107 -31.55 -6.32 8.86
C VAL A 107 -32.73 -5.77 8.06
N SER A 108 -32.63 -5.82 6.74
CA SER A 108 -33.75 -5.52 5.84
C SER A 108 -34.67 -6.73 5.74
N THR A 109 -35.74 -6.76 6.54
CA THR A 109 -36.80 -7.77 6.42
C THR A 109 -37.70 -7.46 5.21
N GLY A 110 -37.45 -8.15 4.10
CA GLY A 110 -38.25 -8.08 2.87
C GLY A 110 -39.48 -9.02 2.87
N ILE A 111 -40.68 -8.42 2.95
CA ILE A 111 -42.03 -8.76 2.44
C ILE A 111 -42.41 -10.24 2.16
N PRO A 112 -43.57 -10.71 2.68
CA PRO A 112 -44.47 -11.58 1.93
C PRO A 112 -45.82 -10.90 1.65
N GLY A 113 -46.22 -10.96 0.38
CA GLY A 113 -47.34 -10.20 -0.17
C GLY A 113 -48.76 -10.62 0.27
N LYS A 114 -49.65 -9.64 0.15
CA LYS A 114 -51.12 -9.65 -0.07
C LYS A 114 -51.93 -10.87 0.38
N PRO A 115 -52.86 -10.73 1.35
CA PRO A 115 -54.07 -11.54 1.37
C PRO A 115 -55.09 -10.99 0.37
N ARG A 116 -55.57 -11.87 -0.51
CA ARG A 116 -56.66 -11.61 -1.46
C ARG A 116 -57.97 -11.41 -0.68
N LYS A 117 -58.78 -10.43 -1.09
CA LYS A 117 -60.20 -10.35 -0.73
C LYS A 117 -61.00 -10.22 -2.01
#